data_AF-A0A2N3PL09-F1
#
_entry.id   AF-A0A2N3PL09-F1
#
_cell.length_a   1.000
_cell.length_b   1.000
_cell.length_c   1.000
_cell.angle_alpha   90.00
_cell.angle_beta   90.00
_cell.angle_gamma   90.00
#
_symmetry.space_group_name_H-M   'P 1'
#
loop_
_entity.id
_entity.type
_entity.pdbx_description
1 polymer ?
#
loop_
_entity_poly.entity_id
_entity_poly.type
_entity_poly.pdbx_seq_one_letter_code
_entity_poly.pdbx_strand_id
1 'polypeptide(L)'
;MPCVILSGGIGKRMGGFKQDLPFLDSTLANFQAKRLRESFENVYFSAKIPIKNAFGVDTILDCDCAFKKDSTAPIFGLFSALKNLQSDIFVLSIDAPFFSCESVLNIIESDFKDKSVFAKNIKIHPLLGIYRFDVLDFIQAQIERQNYKLMDLLGIIEAEFVEIAVDQTQNLNTQQDYKEACKLIKG
;
A
#
# COMPACT_ATOMS: atom_id res chain seq x y z
N MET A 1 3.48 -14.67 4.37
CA MET A 1 3.45 -13.72 3.24
C MET A 1 3.99 -12.38 3.70
N PRO A 2 4.90 -11.73 2.96
CA PRO A 2 5.38 -10.38 3.25
C PRO A 2 4.29 -9.31 3.14
N CYS A 3 4.42 -8.24 3.91
CA CYS A 3 3.64 -7.01 3.78
C CYS A 3 4.49 -5.90 3.16
N VAL A 4 3.92 -5.17 2.20
CA VAL A 4 4.57 -4.08 1.49
C VAL A 4 3.75 -2.81 1.66
N ILE A 5 4.36 -1.80 2.29
CA ILE A 5 3.81 -0.47 2.49
C ILE A 5 4.22 0.41 1.32
N LEU A 6 3.30 0.73 0.42
CA LEU A 6 3.57 1.59 -0.72
C LEU A 6 3.62 3.06 -0.31
N SER A 7 4.76 3.68 -0.58
CA SER A 7 5.09 5.05 -0.18
C SER A 7 5.75 5.83 -1.33
N GLY A 8 5.01 6.00 -2.43
CA GLY A 8 5.44 6.81 -3.60
C GLY A 8 4.81 8.21 -3.68
N GLY A 9 3.93 8.56 -2.74
CA GLY A 9 3.15 9.80 -2.77
C GLY A 9 3.94 11.00 -2.28
N ILE A 10 4.11 12.02 -3.12
CA ILE A 10 4.50 13.36 -2.64
C ILE A 10 3.28 13.94 -1.90
N GLY A 11 3.45 14.30 -0.63
CA GLY A 11 2.49 15.09 0.12
C GLY A 11 2.49 16.55 -0.36
N LYS A 12 2.19 16.79 -1.64
CA LYS A 12 2.28 18.13 -2.27
C LYS A 12 1.51 19.20 -1.48
N ARG A 13 0.37 18.81 -0.90
CA ARG A 13 -0.51 19.66 -0.09
C ARG A 13 -0.02 19.87 1.36
N MET A 14 1.02 19.13 1.76
CA MET A 14 1.59 19.10 3.13
C MET A 14 3.09 19.41 3.13
N GLY A 15 3.66 19.84 2.01
CA GLY A 15 5.03 20.40 1.95
C GLY A 15 6.18 19.40 2.07
N GLY A 16 5.94 18.10 1.87
CA GLY A 16 6.98 17.07 2.02
C GLY A 16 6.56 15.69 1.52
N PHE A 17 7.34 14.67 1.85
CA PHE A 17 6.98 13.29 1.58
C PHE A 17 5.96 12.75 2.60
N LYS A 18 5.03 11.89 2.17
CA LYS A 18 3.99 11.37 3.08
C LYS A 18 4.59 10.57 4.24
N GLN A 19 5.68 9.83 4.01
CA GLN A 19 6.34 9.05 5.05
C GLN A 19 6.86 9.87 6.24
N ASP A 20 7.23 11.13 6.00
CA ASP A 20 7.83 12.02 6.99
C ASP A 20 6.80 12.86 7.72
N LEU A 21 5.52 12.75 7.35
CA LEU A 21 4.45 13.48 8.02
C LEU A 21 4.44 13.08 9.50
N PRO A 22 4.50 14.06 10.43
CA PRO A 22 4.23 13.78 11.83
C PRO A 22 2.90 13.05 11.92
N PHE A 23 2.81 12.01 12.73
CA PHE A 23 1.57 11.28 12.97
C PHE A 23 1.60 10.72 14.38
N LEU A 24 0.66 11.19 15.21
CA LEU A 24 0.68 11.01 16.66
C LEU A 24 2.01 11.49 17.25
N ASP A 25 2.76 10.61 17.91
CA ASP A 25 4.03 10.90 18.58
C ASP A 25 5.25 10.53 17.71
N SER A 26 5.06 10.22 16.42
CA SER A 26 6.15 9.82 15.51
C SER A 26 5.90 10.31 14.07
N THR A 27 6.30 9.53 13.07
CA THR A 27 6.03 9.78 11.64
C THR A 27 5.02 8.76 11.11
N LEU A 28 4.38 9.06 9.99
CA LEU A 28 3.43 8.13 9.35
C LEU A 28 4.10 6.80 8.98
N ALA A 29 5.36 6.82 8.53
CA ALA A 29 6.14 5.60 8.32
C ALA A 29 6.35 4.79 9.60
N ASN A 30 6.76 5.44 10.70
CA ASN A 30 6.94 4.76 11.98
C ASN A 30 5.62 4.18 12.51
N PHE A 31 4.53 4.93 12.38
CA PHE A 31 3.20 4.47 12.77
C PHE A 31 2.79 3.20 12.00
N GLN A 32 2.91 3.22 10.66
CA GLN A 32 2.56 2.08 9.82
C GLN A 32 3.48 0.87 10.06
N ALA A 33 4.79 1.10 10.16
CA ALA A 33 5.76 0.05 10.45
C ALA A 33 5.47 -0.64 11.78
N LYS A 34 5.23 0.13 12.86
CA LYS A 34 4.89 -0.42 14.17
C LYS A 34 3.66 -1.31 14.07
N ARG A 35 2.57 -0.76 13.51
CA ARG A 35 1.26 -1.41 13.44
C ARG A 35 1.30 -2.71 12.64
N LEU A 36 1.91 -2.68 11.44
CA LEU A 36 1.90 -3.85 10.55
C LEU A 36 2.85 -4.96 11.01
N ARG A 37 3.89 -4.64 11.78
CA ARG A 37 4.74 -5.66 12.41
C ARG A 37 4.02 -6.48 13.49
N GLU A 38 2.87 -6.03 13.98
CA GLU A 38 2.03 -6.81 14.90
C GLU A 38 1.29 -7.94 14.16
N SER A 39 1.07 -7.80 12.85
CA SER A 39 0.33 -8.77 12.03
C SER A 39 1.21 -9.51 11.01
N PHE A 40 2.40 -8.99 10.70
CA PHE A 40 3.31 -9.57 9.71
C PHE A 40 4.72 -9.69 10.27
N GLU A 41 5.32 -10.87 10.07
CA GLU A 41 6.73 -11.13 10.40
C GLU A 41 7.67 -10.29 9.52
N ASN A 42 7.36 -10.21 8.22
CA ASN A 42 8.16 -9.51 7.22
C ASN A 42 7.38 -8.30 6.68
N VAL A 43 7.89 -7.10 6.95
CA VAL A 43 7.32 -5.83 6.49
C VAL A 43 8.40 -5.08 5.71
N TYR A 44 8.00 -4.49 4.59
CA TYR A 44 8.86 -3.68 3.73
C TYR A 44 8.17 -2.36 3.36
N PHE A 45 8.93 -1.31 3.17
CA PHE A 45 8.48 -0.14 2.41
C PHE A 45 8.75 -0.34 0.93
N SER A 46 7.92 0.23 0.06
CA SER A 46 8.25 0.45 -1.35
C SER A 46 8.22 1.95 -1.65
N ALA A 47 9.35 2.48 -2.12
CA ALA A 47 9.55 3.91 -2.35
C ALA A 47 10.70 4.19 -3.32
N LYS A 48 10.78 5.42 -3.81
CA LYS A 48 11.87 5.88 -4.69
C LYS A 48 13.20 6.12 -3.98
N ILE A 49 13.14 6.34 -2.67
CA ILE A 49 14.30 6.59 -1.82
C ILE A 49 14.14 5.77 -0.54
N PRO A 50 15.24 5.37 0.13
CA PRO A 50 15.17 4.67 1.40
C PRO A 50 14.37 5.46 2.45
N ILE A 51 13.45 4.77 3.14
CA ILE A 51 12.64 5.36 4.20
C ILE A 51 13.29 5.09 5.56
N LYS A 52 13.69 6.16 6.24
CA LYS A 52 14.19 6.08 7.62
C LYS A 52 13.02 5.77 8.57
N ASN A 53 13.22 4.78 9.43
CA ASN A 53 12.25 4.38 10.43
C ASN A 53 12.96 3.76 11.64
N ALA A 54 12.30 3.78 12.80
CA ALA A 54 12.84 3.27 14.06
C ALA A 54 12.73 1.74 14.22
N PHE A 55 12.07 1.06 13.27
CA PHE A 55 11.70 -0.35 13.36
C PHE A 55 12.56 -1.28 12.49
N GLY A 56 13.60 -0.74 11.84
CA GLY A 56 14.48 -1.50 10.96
C GLY A 56 13.76 -2.12 9.76
N VAL A 57 12.66 -1.51 9.30
CA VAL A 57 11.92 -1.95 8.11
C VAL A 57 12.69 -1.52 6.87
N ASP A 58 13.06 -2.49 6.02
CA ASP A 58 13.79 -2.23 4.80
C ASP A 58 12.92 -1.59 3.71
N THR A 59 13.58 -0.89 2.78
CA THR A 59 12.90 -0.27 1.63
C THR A 59 13.29 -0.99 0.34
N ILE A 60 12.30 -1.53 -0.35
CA ILE A 60 12.40 -1.97 -1.74
C ILE A 60 12.31 -0.72 -2.62
N LEU A 61 13.38 -0.45 -3.36
CA LEU A 61 13.42 0.70 -4.24
C LEU A 61 12.61 0.43 -5.51
N ASP A 62 11.83 1.42 -5.93
CA ASP A 62 11.17 1.39 -7.23
C ASP A 62 12.23 1.25 -8.33
N CYS A 63 11.96 0.42 -9.35
CA CYS A 63 12.85 0.31 -10.50
C CYS A 63 13.04 1.67 -11.20
N ASP A 64 14.19 1.87 -11.87
CA ASP A 64 14.68 3.13 -12.49
C ASP A 64 13.82 3.71 -13.63
N CYS A 65 12.51 3.49 -13.60
CA CYS A 65 11.54 4.23 -14.39
C CYS A 65 11.34 5.69 -13.91
N ALA A 66 12.17 6.17 -12.97
CA ALA A 66 12.17 7.52 -12.39
C ALA A 66 12.14 8.67 -13.42
N PHE A 67 12.57 8.42 -14.66
CA PHE A 67 12.58 9.38 -15.76
C PHE A 67 11.30 9.42 -16.62
N LYS A 68 10.30 8.57 -16.36
CA LYS A 68 9.00 8.66 -17.03
C LYS A 68 8.07 9.64 -16.31
N LYS A 69 7.29 10.40 -17.10
CA LYS A 69 6.31 11.42 -16.66
C LYS A 69 5.32 10.92 -15.59
N ASP A 70 5.10 9.60 -15.53
CA ASP A 70 4.17 8.93 -14.63
C ASP A 70 4.84 8.01 -13.59
N SER A 71 6.15 8.19 -13.32
CA SER A 71 6.91 7.35 -12.37
C SER A 71 6.39 7.36 -10.93
N THR A 72 5.31 8.09 -10.62
CA THR A 72 4.62 8.09 -9.32
C THR A 72 3.45 7.11 -9.24
N ALA A 73 3.14 6.40 -10.33
CA ALA A 73 2.03 5.44 -10.32
C ALA A 73 2.38 4.24 -9.42
N PRO A 74 1.44 3.79 -8.56
CA PRO A 74 1.70 2.68 -7.63
C PRO A 74 2.10 1.35 -8.29
N ILE A 75 1.74 1.16 -9.56
CA ILE A 75 2.07 -0.05 -10.33
C ILE A 75 3.59 -0.32 -10.41
N PHE A 76 4.41 0.72 -10.38
CA PHE A 76 5.88 0.57 -10.41
C PHE A 76 6.44 0.04 -9.09
N GLY A 77 5.92 0.53 -7.97
CA GLY A 77 6.27 0.01 -6.64
C GLY A 77 5.77 -1.42 -6.47
N LEU A 78 4.56 -1.71 -6.94
CA LEU A 78 4.01 -3.07 -6.95
C LEU A 78 4.88 -4.04 -7.76
N PHE A 79 5.26 -3.66 -8.98
CA PHE A 79 6.15 -4.44 -9.83
C PHE A 79 7.48 -4.72 -9.14
N SER A 80 8.09 -3.69 -8.56
CA SER A 80 9.41 -3.78 -7.89
C SER A 80 9.34 -4.70 -6.66
N ALA A 81 8.27 -4.60 -5.88
CA ALA A 81 8.03 -5.44 -4.72
C ALA A 81 7.85 -6.91 -5.08
N LEU A 82 6.93 -7.23 -6.01
CA LEU A 82 6.70 -8.60 -6.46
C LEU A 82 7.96 -9.21 -7.09
N LYS A 83 8.66 -8.44 -7.92
CA LYS A 83 9.90 -8.89 -8.58
C LYS A 83 11.02 -9.17 -7.57
N ASN A 84 11.16 -8.35 -6.54
CA ASN A 84 12.22 -8.50 -5.53
C ASN A 84 11.93 -9.64 -4.56
N LEU A 85 10.68 -9.76 -4.09
CA LEU A 85 10.29 -10.73 -3.07
C LEU A 85 9.97 -12.12 -3.65
N GLN A 86 9.62 -12.20 -4.93
CA GLN A 86 9.27 -13.44 -5.62
C GLN A 86 8.22 -14.29 -4.89
N SER A 87 7.26 -13.62 -4.26
CA SER A 87 6.20 -14.22 -3.47
C SER A 87 4.91 -13.43 -3.61
N ASP A 88 3.79 -14.03 -3.20
CA ASP A 88 2.57 -13.25 -2.93
C ASP A 88 2.90 -12.17 -1.89
N ILE A 89 2.19 -11.05 -1.95
CA ILE A 89 2.39 -9.94 -1.04
C ILE A 89 1.06 -9.35 -0.59
N PHE A 90 0.99 -8.95 0.68
CA PHE A 90 -0.03 -8.03 1.14
C PHE A 90 0.44 -6.61 0.88
N VAL A 91 -0.41 -5.78 0.31
CA VAL A 91 -0.12 -4.39 -0.02
C VAL A 91 -1.01 -3.46 0.77
N LEU A 92 -0.39 -2.43 1.36
CA LEU A 92 -1.07 -1.33 2.03
C LEU A 92 -0.49 0.02 1.59
N SER A 93 -1.34 0.97 1.22
CA SER A 93 -0.91 2.35 1.00
C SER A 93 -0.56 3.04 2.32
N ILE A 94 0.58 3.75 2.38
CA ILE A 94 1.03 4.43 3.60
C ILE A 94 -0.01 5.42 4.17
N ASP A 95 -0.87 5.96 3.31
CA ASP A 95 -1.90 6.94 3.66
C ASP A 95 -3.22 6.36 4.18
N ALA A 96 -3.31 5.06 4.42
CA ALA A 96 -4.44 4.38 5.05
C ALA A 96 -4.12 3.96 6.51
N PRO A 97 -4.02 4.91 7.47
CA PRO A 97 -3.64 4.62 8.84
C PRO A 97 -4.74 3.94 9.69
N PHE A 98 -5.98 3.91 9.20
CA PHE A 98 -7.12 3.37 9.95
C PHE A 98 -7.51 1.95 9.56
N PHE A 99 -6.88 1.38 8.54
CA PHE A 99 -7.20 0.04 8.07
C PHE A 99 -6.84 -1.01 9.13
N SER A 100 -7.80 -1.70 9.75
CA SER A 100 -7.54 -2.42 11.00
C SER A 100 -6.74 -3.71 10.78
N CYS A 101 -5.99 -4.15 11.81
CA CYS A 101 -5.31 -5.45 11.79
C CYS A 101 -6.31 -6.62 11.66
N GLU A 102 -7.53 -6.46 12.20
CA GLU A 102 -8.62 -7.41 12.00
C GLU A 102 -9.02 -7.51 10.52
N SER A 103 -9.15 -6.38 9.81
CA SER A 103 -9.47 -6.39 8.38
C SER A 103 -8.31 -6.89 7.51
N VAL A 104 -7.05 -6.71 7.94
CA VAL A 104 -5.91 -7.41 7.35
C VAL A 104 -6.09 -8.92 7.45
N LEU A 105 -6.39 -9.44 8.65
CA LEU A 105 -6.59 -10.87 8.88
C LEU A 105 -7.77 -11.42 8.07
N ASN A 106 -8.90 -10.71 8.03
CA ASN A 106 -10.07 -11.12 7.24
C ASN A 106 -9.77 -11.28 5.74
N ILE A 107 -8.88 -10.45 5.18
CA ILE A 107 -8.44 -10.61 3.78
C ILE A 107 -7.54 -11.84 3.63
N ILE A 108 -6.57 -12.03 4.54
CA ILE A 108 -5.62 -13.15 4.51
C ILE A 108 -6.32 -14.50 4.69
N GLU A 109 -7.31 -14.56 5.56
CA GLU A 109 -8.03 -15.79 5.91
C GLU A 109 -9.25 -16.05 5.02
N SER A 110 -9.50 -15.20 4.02
CA SER A 110 -10.60 -15.41 3.07
C SER A 110 -10.46 -16.72 2.28
N ASP A 111 -11.59 -17.24 1.80
CA ASP A 111 -11.64 -18.52 1.05
C ASP A 111 -10.93 -18.45 -0.32
N PHE A 112 -10.49 -17.27 -0.74
CA PHE A 112 -9.88 -16.99 -2.05
C PHE A 112 -8.36 -17.24 -2.10
N LYS A 113 -7.92 -18.40 -1.61
CA LYS A 113 -6.49 -18.69 -1.39
C LYS A 113 -5.62 -18.57 -2.65
N ASP A 114 -6.18 -18.89 -3.82
CA ASP A 114 -5.47 -18.90 -5.11
C ASP A 114 -5.72 -17.64 -5.95
N LYS A 115 -6.35 -16.60 -5.38
CA LYS A 115 -6.72 -15.37 -6.10
C LYS A 115 -6.12 -14.13 -5.44
N SER A 116 -6.00 -13.05 -6.21
CA SER A 116 -5.69 -11.73 -5.64
C SER A 116 -6.96 -11.16 -5.01
N VAL A 117 -6.87 -10.64 -3.79
CA VAL A 117 -8.02 -10.27 -2.95
C VAL A 117 -7.87 -8.84 -2.46
N PHE A 118 -8.89 -8.00 -2.61
CA PHE A 118 -8.82 -6.59 -2.22
C PHE A 118 -9.96 -6.16 -1.34
N ALA A 119 -9.69 -5.17 -0.50
CA ALA A 119 -10.70 -4.53 0.30
C ALA A 119 -11.68 -3.73 -0.59
N LYS A 120 -12.95 -3.79 -0.24
CA LYS A 120 -14.02 -3.08 -0.93
C LYS A 120 -15.02 -2.50 0.06
N ASN A 121 -15.57 -1.35 -0.29
CA ASN A 121 -16.76 -0.79 0.35
C ASN A 121 -17.62 -0.13 -0.75
N ILE A 122 -17.99 1.15 -0.58
CA ILE A 122 -18.56 1.98 -1.66
C ILE A 122 -17.67 2.07 -2.90
N LYS A 123 -16.37 1.74 -2.77
CA LYS A 123 -15.40 1.63 -3.86
C LYS A 123 -14.42 0.48 -3.61
N ILE A 124 -13.71 0.09 -4.66
CA ILE A 124 -12.62 -0.89 -4.60
C ILE A 124 -11.31 -0.19 -4.17
N HIS A 125 -10.51 -0.84 -3.34
CA HIS A 125 -9.23 -0.33 -2.84
C HIS A 125 -8.07 -1.22 -3.30
N PRO A 126 -7.49 -0.97 -4.49
CA PRO A 126 -6.46 -1.84 -5.07
C PRO A 126 -5.11 -1.80 -4.31
N LEU A 127 -4.96 -0.90 -3.34
CA LEU A 127 -3.77 -0.79 -2.49
C LEU A 127 -4.04 -1.27 -1.06
N LEU A 128 -5.10 -2.04 -0.85
CA LEU A 128 -5.46 -2.67 0.42
C LEU A 128 -5.84 -4.11 0.12
N GLY A 129 -4.85 -5.01 0.00
CA GLY A 129 -5.14 -6.37 -0.40
C GLY A 129 -3.92 -7.20 -0.78
N ILE A 130 -4.19 -8.41 -1.25
CA ILE A 130 -3.21 -9.42 -1.64
C ILE A 130 -3.05 -9.41 -3.15
N TYR A 131 -1.81 -9.25 -3.60
CA TYR A 131 -1.41 -9.57 -4.97
C TYR A 131 -0.70 -10.91 -4.98
N ARG A 132 -1.17 -11.82 -5.83
CA ARG A 132 -0.51 -13.11 -6.10
C ARG A 132 0.76 -12.88 -6.93
N PHE A 133 1.77 -13.72 -6.77
CA PHE A 133 3.04 -13.56 -7.49
C PHE A 133 2.88 -13.67 -9.02
N ASP A 134 1.98 -14.54 -9.48
CA ASP A 134 1.67 -14.77 -10.89
C ASP A 134 1.14 -13.53 -11.62
N VAL A 135 0.67 -12.50 -10.89
CA VAL A 135 0.21 -11.23 -11.49
C VAL A 135 1.37 -10.37 -12.03
N LEU A 136 2.62 -10.74 -11.72
CA LEU A 136 3.81 -9.97 -12.13
C LEU A 136 3.89 -9.77 -13.65
N ASP A 137 3.58 -10.81 -14.44
CA ASP A 137 3.62 -10.74 -15.91
C ASP A 137 2.54 -9.81 -16.47
N PHE A 138 1.35 -9.82 -15.85
CA PHE A 138 0.26 -8.91 -16.23
C PHE A 138 0.61 -7.45 -15.91
N ILE A 139 1.23 -7.21 -14.75
CA ILE A 139 1.75 -5.90 -14.38
C ILE A 139 2.80 -5.43 -15.39
N GLN A 140 3.75 -6.30 -15.76
CA GLN A 140 4.78 -5.98 -16.73
C GLN A 140 4.18 -5.60 -18.09
N ALA A 141 3.29 -6.43 -18.63
CA ALA A 141 2.62 -6.16 -19.90
C ALA A 141 1.82 -4.85 -19.88
N GLN A 142 1.20 -4.54 -18.74
CA GLN A 142 0.44 -3.33 -18.55
C GLN A 142 1.33 -2.07 -18.47
N ILE A 143 2.51 -2.17 -17.82
CA ILE A 143 3.53 -1.12 -17.83
C ILE A 143 4.07 -0.86 -19.24
N GLU A 144 4.34 -1.91 -20.02
CA GLU A 144 4.82 -1.82 -21.41
C GLU A 144 3.81 -1.09 -22.32
N ARG A 145 2.52 -1.32 -22.09
CA ARG A 145 1.40 -0.63 -22.76
C ARG A 145 1.13 0.78 -22.24
N GLN A 146 1.91 1.26 -21.26
CA GLN A 146 1.75 2.56 -20.61
C GLN A 146 0.37 2.76 -19.95
N ASN A 147 -0.29 1.67 -19.52
CA ASN A 147 -1.54 1.76 -18.76
C ASN A 147 -1.26 1.59 -17.27
N TYR A 148 -1.15 2.67 -16.50
CA TYR A 148 -0.77 2.56 -15.09
C TYR A 148 -1.95 2.46 -14.10
N LYS A 149 -3.17 2.24 -14.59
CA LYS A 149 -4.38 2.15 -13.74
C LYS A 149 -4.52 0.77 -13.12
N LEU A 150 -4.44 0.69 -11.79
CA LEU A 150 -4.65 -0.57 -11.07
C LEU A 150 -6.07 -1.13 -11.23
N MET A 151 -7.08 -0.28 -11.41
CA MET A 151 -8.44 -0.77 -11.67
C MET A 151 -8.53 -1.61 -12.95
N ASP A 152 -7.79 -1.23 -14.00
CA ASP A 152 -7.74 -2.00 -15.24
C ASP A 152 -7.01 -3.33 -15.03
N LEU A 153 -5.96 -3.34 -14.18
CA LEU A 153 -5.24 -4.56 -13.80
C LEU A 153 -6.16 -5.54 -13.06
N LEU A 154 -6.93 -5.05 -12.09
CA LEU A 154 -7.85 -5.85 -11.29
C LEU A 154 -8.90 -6.58 -12.16
N GLY A 155 -9.34 -5.95 -13.25
CA GLY A 155 -10.23 -6.58 -14.23
C GLY A 155 -9.56 -7.67 -15.08
N ILE A 156 -8.24 -7.60 -15.26
CA ILE A 156 -7.47 -8.60 -16.02
C ILE A 156 -7.17 -9.84 -15.16
N ILE A 157 -6.84 -9.63 -13.88
CA ILE A 157 -6.42 -10.70 -12.96
C ILE A 157 -7.58 -11.42 -12.25
N GLU A 158 -8.84 -11.11 -12.62
CA GLU A 158 -10.06 -11.65 -11.99
C GLU A 158 -10.02 -11.55 -10.46
N ALA A 159 -9.80 -10.32 -9.97
CA ALA A 159 -9.65 -10.05 -8.55
C ALA A 159 -10.94 -10.34 -7.75
N GLU A 160 -10.75 -10.84 -6.53
CA GLU A 160 -11.80 -11.06 -5.54
C GLU A 160 -11.83 -9.95 -4.50
N PHE A 161 -12.95 -9.82 -3.78
CA PHE A 161 -13.19 -8.68 -2.90
C PHE A 161 -13.74 -9.09 -1.53
N VAL A 162 -13.23 -8.44 -0.49
CA VAL A 162 -13.72 -8.55 0.89
C VAL A 162 -14.30 -7.20 1.32
N GLU A 163 -15.56 -7.22 1.76
CA GLU A 163 -16.25 -6.01 2.22
C GLU A 163 -15.70 -5.54 3.59
N ILE A 164 -15.48 -4.23 3.71
CA ILE A 164 -14.94 -3.58 4.91
C ILE A 164 -15.71 -2.31 5.25
N ALA A 165 -15.56 -1.84 6.49
CA ALA A 165 -16.19 -0.60 6.92
C ALA A 165 -15.57 0.64 6.23
N VAL A 166 -16.39 1.67 5.99
CA VAL A 166 -15.99 2.87 5.22
C VAL A 166 -14.95 3.72 5.95
N ASP A 167 -15.08 3.84 7.26
CA ASP A 167 -14.20 4.57 8.16
C ASP A 167 -12.75 4.06 8.14
N GLN A 168 -12.55 2.77 7.90
CA GLN A 168 -11.22 2.16 7.77
C GLN A 168 -10.43 2.60 6.53
N THR A 169 -11.09 3.22 5.55
CA THR A 169 -10.50 3.60 4.24
C THR A 169 -10.33 5.09 4.05
N GLN A 170 -10.38 5.84 5.15
CA GLN A 170 -10.11 7.27 5.13
C GLN A 170 -8.61 7.50 4.88
N ASN A 171 -8.28 8.20 3.80
CA ASN A 171 -6.91 8.47 3.41
C ASN A 171 -6.43 9.83 3.92
N LEU A 172 -5.15 9.92 4.31
CA LEU A 172 -4.50 11.18 4.65
C LEU A 172 -4.07 11.94 3.39
N ASN A 173 -4.97 12.76 2.82
CA ASN A 173 -4.71 13.52 1.59
C ASN A 173 -4.62 15.02 1.80
N THR A 174 -5.24 15.55 2.86
CA THR A 174 -5.25 16.97 3.21
C THR A 174 -4.80 17.18 4.65
N GLN A 175 -4.44 18.42 4.97
CA GLN A 175 -4.13 18.80 6.36
C GLN A 175 -5.36 18.67 7.28
N GLN A 176 -6.57 18.78 6.72
CA GLN A 176 -7.81 18.56 7.47
C GLN A 176 -7.97 17.08 7.82
N ASP A 177 -7.79 16.18 6.85
CA ASP A 177 -7.82 14.72 7.07
C ASP A 177 -6.83 14.32 8.17
N TYR A 178 -5.63 14.93 8.15
CA TYR A 178 -4.62 14.71 9.19
C TYR A 178 -5.06 15.17 10.58
N LYS A 179 -5.66 16.37 10.69
CA LYS A 179 -6.17 16.90 11.96
C LYS A 179 -7.31 16.05 12.51
N GLU A 180 -8.18 15.55 11.65
CA GLU A 180 -9.27 14.64 12.01
C GLU A 180 -8.72 13.29 12.47
N ALA A 181 -7.74 12.74 11.75
CA ALA A 181 -7.09 11.49 12.12
C ALA A 181 -6.44 11.52 13.50
N CYS A 182 -5.74 12.61 13.82
CA CYS A 182 -5.13 12.79 15.12
C CYS A 182 -6.15 12.86 16.27
N LYS A 183 -7.39 13.27 15.99
CA LYS A 183 -8.47 13.28 17.00
C LYS A 183 -9.07 11.88 17.18
N LEU A 184 -9.30 11.15 16.10
CA LEU A 184 -9.91 9.82 16.12
C LEU A 184 -9.06 8.76 16.83
N ILE A 185 -7.73 8.85 16.72
CA ILE A 185 -6.82 7.84 17.33
C ILE A 185 -6.45 8.18 18.78
N LYS A 186 -6.67 9.43 19.23
CA LYS A 186 -6.43 9.85 20.63
C LYS A 186 -7.64 9.66 21.55
N GLY A 187 -8.83 9.46 20.99
CA GLY A 187 -10.07 9.17 21.73
C GLY A 187 -10.28 7.67 21.85
#